data_AF-A0A942HVY0-F1
#
_entry.id   AF-A0A942HVY0-F1
#
_cell.length_a   1.000
_cell.length_b   1.000
_cell.length_c   1.000
_cell.angle_alpha   90.00
_cell.angle_beta   90.00
_cell.angle_gamma   90.00
#
_symmetry.space_group_name_H-M   'P 1'
#
loop_
_entity.id
_entity.type
_entity.pdbx_description
1 polymer ?
#
loop_
_entity_poly.entity_id
_entity_poly.type
_entity_poly.pdbx_seq_one_letter_code
_entity_poly.pdbx_strand_id
1 'polypeptide(L)'
;MKRNKLLVAIAIGSITFFQPTFGQTSESIEQLVNSAKILPTEYKIRASVKGPEATIITYRNAKAIDQDCKIDAILIAQKVMEAYKSIAAVRTQFLYINKPSQYDQVEIHAGDVKAFDSGGLTKQRLLDSLPITKGGAGKQTAIVDDTKFKLMVKNYKVVQGFEPKIRQNTLECLQKIQLMGADARPLWDEFQSLENKVKAGLTGELTGECNNLYTKAYAAYLAADKQGTKQILAKQAELNAMTSQKALSNQPVYGPMYPQRMRLAQRIQTLARAGENVQWYQAMFFNYIEKYARTNDVAHLKPAISELEMKMGLAPMQ
;
A
#
# COMPACT_ATOMS: atom_id res chain seq x y z
N MET A 1 44.87 -58.03 -5.95
CA MET A 1 43.96 -56.97 -6.47
C MET A 1 43.88 -55.84 -5.45
N LYS A 2 44.54 -54.70 -5.71
CA LYS A 2 44.51 -53.51 -4.83
C LYS A 2 43.43 -52.55 -5.36
N ARG A 3 42.45 -52.19 -4.53
CA ARG A 3 41.39 -51.21 -4.87
C ARG A 3 41.77 -49.84 -4.29
N ASN A 4 42.11 -48.90 -5.18
CA ASN A 4 42.31 -47.49 -4.84
C ASN A 4 40.96 -46.83 -4.55
N LYS A 5 40.81 -46.25 -3.35
CA LYS A 5 39.71 -45.34 -3.02
C LYS A 5 40.17 -43.92 -3.30
N LEU A 6 39.61 -43.31 -4.35
CA LEU A 6 39.78 -41.90 -4.67
C LEU A 6 38.72 -41.10 -3.87
N LEU A 7 39.15 -40.34 -2.87
CA LEU A 7 38.31 -39.38 -2.16
C LEU A 7 38.45 -38.03 -2.85
N VAL A 8 37.36 -37.57 -3.47
CA VAL A 8 37.25 -36.21 -4.02
C VAL A 8 36.66 -35.32 -2.94
N ALA A 9 37.48 -34.45 -2.35
CA ALA A 9 37.04 -33.41 -1.43
C ALA A 9 36.61 -32.19 -2.25
N ILE A 10 35.31 -31.89 -2.28
CA ILE A 10 34.77 -30.67 -2.87
C ILE A 10 34.77 -29.59 -1.77
N ALA A 11 35.71 -28.66 -1.86
CA ALA A 11 35.74 -27.46 -1.02
C ALA A 11 34.65 -26.49 -1.50
N ILE A 12 33.55 -26.40 -0.75
CA ILE A 12 32.49 -25.42 -0.99
C ILE A 12 32.97 -24.09 -0.40
N GLY A 13 33.50 -23.20 -1.24
CA GLY A 13 33.81 -21.83 -0.87
C GLY A 13 32.53 -21.07 -0.55
N SER A 14 32.37 -20.64 0.71
CA SER A 14 31.26 -19.79 1.13
C SER A 14 31.42 -18.39 0.52
N ILE A 15 30.63 -18.11 -0.52
CA ILE A 15 30.51 -16.75 -1.08
C ILE A 15 29.65 -15.95 -0.10
N THR A 16 30.28 -15.12 0.72
CA THR A 16 29.58 -14.11 1.53
C THR A 16 29.11 -13.01 0.59
N PHE A 17 27.82 -13.00 0.25
CA PHE A 17 27.18 -11.87 -0.40
C PHE A 17 27.16 -10.70 0.58
N PHE A 18 28.03 -9.72 0.37
CA PHE A 18 27.90 -8.41 0.99
C PHE A 18 26.62 -7.77 0.47
N GLN A 19 25.54 -7.85 1.25
CA GLN A 19 24.40 -6.98 0.99
C GLN A 19 24.81 -5.55 1.34
N PRO A 20 24.66 -4.58 0.41
CA PRO A 20 24.85 -3.19 0.75
C PRO A 20 23.92 -2.84 1.91
N THR A 21 24.49 -2.28 2.97
CA THR A 21 23.72 -1.65 4.05
C THR A 21 23.05 -0.41 3.49
N PHE A 22 21.92 -0.59 2.80
CA PHE A 22 21.04 0.52 2.45
C PHE A 22 20.62 1.17 3.76
N GLY A 23 21.01 2.43 3.95
CA GLY A 23 20.61 3.22 5.11
C GLY A 23 19.08 3.20 5.23
N GLN A 24 18.59 2.99 6.45
CA GLN A 24 17.15 3.00 6.75
C GLN A 24 16.54 4.36 6.32
N THR A 25 15.61 4.33 5.36
CA THR A 25 14.92 5.55 4.90
C THR A 25 13.55 5.65 5.59
N SER A 26 13.01 6.86 5.68
CA SER A 26 11.63 7.07 6.13
C SER A 26 10.64 6.22 5.34
N GLU A 27 10.77 6.20 4.01
CA GLU A 27 9.87 5.46 3.13
C GLU A 27 9.95 3.94 3.35
N SER A 28 11.14 3.38 3.54
CA SER A 28 11.29 1.95 3.79
C SER A 28 10.67 1.52 5.11
N ILE A 29 10.78 2.37 6.15
CA ILE A 29 10.12 2.14 7.44
C ILE A 29 8.59 2.25 7.30
N GLU A 30 8.07 3.23 6.57
CA GLU A 30 6.63 3.35 6.30
C GLU A 30 6.07 2.10 5.60
N GLN A 31 6.76 1.60 4.57
CA GLN A 31 6.39 0.38 3.85
C GLN A 31 6.45 -0.85 4.76
N LEU A 32 7.50 -0.97 5.58
CA LEU A 32 7.66 -2.06 6.53
C LEU A 32 6.48 -2.13 7.50
N VAL A 33 6.15 -1.02 8.17
CA VAL A 33 5.05 -1.00 9.15
C VAL A 33 3.70 -1.27 8.49
N ASN A 34 3.45 -0.72 7.29
CA ASN A 34 2.22 -1.00 6.54
C ASN A 34 2.10 -2.48 6.14
N SER A 35 3.19 -3.09 5.67
CA SER A 35 3.20 -4.50 5.26
C SER A 35 3.00 -5.47 6.44
N ALA A 36 3.41 -5.06 7.64
CA ALA A 36 3.23 -5.82 8.87
C ALA A 36 1.77 -5.87 9.36
N LYS A 37 0.89 -5.02 8.82
CA LYS A 37 -0.55 -4.94 9.18
C LYS A 37 -0.80 -4.81 10.69
N ILE A 38 0.09 -4.11 11.39
CA ILE A 38 -0.05 -3.84 12.83
C ILE A 38 -1.21 -2.86 13.08
N LEU A 39 -1.31 -1.85 12.21
CA LEU A 39 -2.35 -0.83 12.26
C LEU A 39 -3.39 -1.06 11.15
N PRO A 40 -4.63 -0.56 11.31
CA PRO A 40 -5.62 -0.56 10.24
C PRO A 40 -5.11 0.15 8.98
N THR A 41 -5.41 -0.41 7.81
CA THR A 41 -4.90 0.08 6.50
C THR A 41 -5.33 1.50 6.14
N GLU A 42 -6.38 2.00 6.78
CA GLU A 42 -6.87 3.36 6.63
C GLU A 42 -6.01 4.40 7.37
N TYR A 43 -5.17 3.98 8.32
CA TYR A 43 -4.33 4.91 9.08
C TYR A 43 -3.08 5.23 8.30
N LYS A 44 -2.93 6.51 7.96
CA LYS A 44 -1.69 7.00 7.36
C LYS A 44 -0.56 6.89 8.40
N ILE A 45 0.55 6.32 7.96
CA ILE A 45 1.79 6.22 8.72
C ILE A 45 2.79 7.15 8.06
N ARG A 46 3.53 7.90 8.87
CA ARG A 46 4.78 8.54 8.43
C ARG A 46 5.91 8.15 9.33
N ALA A 47 7.10 8.09 8.76
CA ALA A 47 8.32 7.86 9.51
C ALA A 47 9.33 8.99 9.29
N SER A 48 10.13 9.26 10.32
CA SER A 48 11.32 10.10 10.23
C SER A 48 12.46 9.39 10.94
N VAL A 49 13.65 9.41 10.36
CA VAL A 49 14.85 8.81 10.95
C VAL A 49 15.84 9.92 11.27
N LYS A 50 16.32 9.94 12.50
CA LYS A 50 17.37 10.87 12.95
C LYS A 50 18.45 10.09 13.71
N GLY A 51 19.49 9.68 12.99
CA GLY A 51 20.54 8.84 13.56
C GLY A 51 20.00 7.47 14.00
N PRO A 52 20.18 7.07 15.27
CA PRO A 52 19.71 5.79 15.79
C PRO A 52 18.23 5.80 16.23
N GLU A 53 17.52 6.90 16.01
CA GLU A 53 16.12 7.07 16.41
C GLU A 53 15.20 7.10 15.21
N ALA A 54 14.11 6.33 15.26
CA ALA A 54 13.00 6.44 14.32
C ALA A 54 11.77 7.01 15.03
N THR A 55 11.14 8.02 14.43
CA THR A 55 9.85 8.54 14.84
C THR A 55 8.78 8.06 13.88
N ILE A 56 7.77 7.37 14.39
CA ILE A 56 6.58 6.94 13.67
C ILE A 56 5.42 7.81 14.11
N ILE A 57 4.65 8.32 13.16
CA ILE A 57 3.47 9.12 13.47
C ILE A 57 2.27 8.49 12.76
N THR A 58 1.19 8.29 13.52
CA THR A 58 -0.04 7.67 13.05
C THR A 58 -1.25 8.24 13.82
N TYR A 59 -2.46 7.74 13.55
CA TYR A 59 -3.68 8.14 14.25
C TYR A 59 -4.01 7.21 15.41
N ARG A 60 -4.46 7.80 16.51
CA ARG A 60 -5.07 7.05 17.62
C ARG A 60 -6.45 6.56 17.20
N ASN A 61 -6.72 5.27 17.40
CA ASN A 61 -8.08 4.76 17.26
C ASN A 61 -8.99 5.39 18.33
N ALA A 62 -10.15 5.90 17.92
CA ALA A 62 -11.09 6.58 18.81
C ALA A 62 -11.58 5.73 19.99
N LYS A 63 -11.53 4.39 19.86
CA LYS A 63 -11.91 3.43 20.91
C LYS A 63 -10.72 2.86 21.68
N ALA A 64 -9.48 3.12 21.23
CA ALA A 64 -8.30 2.56 21.86
C ALA A 64 -8.03 3.24 23.21
N ILE A 65 -7.80 2.41 24.23
CA ILE A 65 -7.27 2.88 25.51
C ILE A 65 -5.74 2.97 25.45
N ASP A 66 -5.16 3.53 26.51
CA ASP A 66 -3.71 3.76 26.60
C ASP A 66 -2.90 2.45 26.45
N GLN A 67 -3.44 1.35 26.97
CA GLN A 67 -2.83 0.03 26.86
C GLN A 67 -2.75 -0.45 25.40
N ASP A 68 -3.78 -0.20 24.59
CA ASP A 68 -3.78 -0.56 23.17
C ASP A 68 -2.69 0.20 22.41
N CYS A 69 -2.55 1.50 22.68
CA CYS A 69 -1.52 2.34 22.06
C CYS A 69 -0.10 1.85 22.41
N LYS A 70 0.13 1.39 23.65
CA LYS A 70 1.41 0.80 24.05
C LYS A 70 1.68 -0.51 23.31
N ILE A 71 0.68 -1.36 23.15
CA ILE A 71 0.80 -2.63 22.40
C ILE A 71 1.17 -2.34 20.94
N ASP A 72 0.44 -1.44 20.28
CA ASP A 72 0.72 -1.04 18.90
C ASP A 72 2.15 -0.49 18.76
N ALA A 73 2.57 0.37 19.69
CA ALA A 73 3.91 0.93 19.68
C ALA A 73 5.00 -0.15 19.82
N ILE A 74 4.80 -1.15 20.70
CA ILE A 74 5.73 -2.28 20.88
C ILE A 74 5.84 -3.09 19.59
N LEU A 75 4.71 -3.44 18.97
CA LEU A 75 4.69 -4.21 17.73
C LEU A 75 5.40 -3.46 16.59
N ILE A 76 5.17 -2.15 16.49
CA ILE A 76 5.86 -1.28 15.53
C ILE A 76 7.37 -1.27 15.80
N ALA A 77 7.76 -1.02 17.05
CA ALA A 77 9.17 -0.96 17.44
C ALA A 77 9.90 -2.28 17.21
N GLN A 78 9.29 -3.40 17.58
CA GLN A 78 9.82 -4.74 17.35
C GLN A 78 10.08 -4.97 15.86
N LYS A 79 9.11 -4.67 14.98
CA LYS A 79 9.29 -4.86 13.54
C LYS A 79 10.37 -3.96 12.95
N VAL A 80 10.40 -2.69 13.35
CA VAL A 80 11.42 -1.74 12.87
C VAL A 80 12.82 -2.17 13.32
N MET A 81 13.01 -2.55 14.59
CA MET A 81 14.31 -2.96 15.13
C MET A 81 14.73 -4.38 14.70
N GLU A 82 13.77 -5.24 14.36
CA GLU A 82 14.02 -6.53 13.72
C GLU A 82 14.68 -6.33 12.36
N ALA A 83 14.12 -5.44 11.53
CA ALA A 83 14.59 -5.13 10.20
C ALA A 83 15.85 -4.24 10.17
N TYR A 84 15.96 -3.27 11.08
CA TYR A 84 17.00 -2.25 11.07
C TYR A 84 17.78 -2.22 12.39
N LYS A 85 18.90 -2.94 12.45
CA LYS A 85 19.73 -3.07 13.66
C LYS A 85 20.40 -1.76 14.10
N SER A 86 20.47 -0.76 13.24
CA SER A 86 20.96 0.59 13.52
C SER A 86 19.96 1.47 14.28
N ILE A 87 18.68 1.07 14.39
CA ILE A 87 17.70 1.77 15.21
C ILE A 87 17.80 1.28 16.66
N ALA A 88 18.17 2.19 17.56
CA ALA A 88 18.25 1.93 18.99
C ALA A 88 16.95 2.29 19.74
N ALA A 89 16.16 3.23 19.21
CA ALA A 89 14.90 3.65 19.81
C ALA A 89 13.84 3.98 18.74
N VAL A 90 12.58 3.64 19.04
CA VAL A 90 11.42 3.96 18.21
C VAL A 90 10.43 4.76 19.04
N ARG A 91 10.07 5.93 18.54
CA ARG A 91 9.10 6.85 19.13
C ARG A 91 7.84 6.83 18.29
N THR A 92 6.73 6.33 18.83
CA THR A 92 5.44 6.30 18.16
C THR A 92 4.53 7.39 18.70
N GLN A 93 4.04 8.26 17.82
CA GLN A 93 3.12 9.35 18.12
C GLN A 93 1.74 9.03 17.55
N PHE A 94 0.75 8.95 18.43
CA PHE A 94 -0.65 8.68 18.12
C PHE A 94 -1.43 10.00 18.15
N LEU A 95 -1.70 10.55 16.97
CA LEU A 95 -2.45 11.79 16.80
C LEU A 95 -3.94 11.59 17.09
N TYR A 96 -4.56 12.51 17.82
CA TYR A 96 -6.01 12.51 18.00
C TYR A 96 -6.71 13.08 16.76
N ILE A 97 -7.61 12.31 16.15
CA ILE A 97 -8.38 12.74 14.95
C ILE A 97 -9.12 14.07 15.20
N ASN A 98 -9.72 14.22 16.38
CA ASN A 98 -10.52 15.40 16.74
C ASN A 98 -9.69 16.56 17.33
N LYS A 99 -8.41 16.32 17.64
CA LYS A 99 -7.50 17.30 18.25
C LYS A 99 -6.11 17.09 17.65
N PRO A 100 -5.91 17.41 16.37
CA PRO A 100 -4.73 16.93 15.65
C PRO A 100 -3.44 17.61 16.14
N SER A 101 -3.54 18.73 16.87
CA SER A 101 -2.40 19.34 17.58
C SER A 101 -2.00 18.62 18.87
N GLN A 102 -2.72 17.58 19.27
CA GLN A 102 -2.46 16.76 20.44
C GLN A 102 -2.13 15.34 20.02
N TYR A 103 -1.23 14.71 20.76
CA TYR A 103 -0.86 13.32 20.55
C TYR A 103 -0.42 12.66 21.85
N ASP A 104 -0.51 11.34 21.86
CA ASP A 104 0.16 10.51 22.86
C ASP A 104 1.40 9.90 22.25
N GLN A 105 2.47 9.85 23.02
CA GLN A 105 3.75 9.33 22.58
C GLN A 105 4.18 8.17 23.46
N VAL A 106 4.61 7.09 22.82
CA VAL A 106 5.27 5.96 23.45
C VAL A 106 6.65 5.83 22.84
N GLU A 107 7.67 5.70 23.68
CA GLU A 107 9.05 5.51 23.26
C GLU A 107 9.56 4.16 23.76
N ILE A 108 10.12 3.37 22.86
CA ILE A 108 10.57 2.01 23.13
C ILE A 108 12.02 1.88 22.69
N HIS A 109 12.86 1.33 23.56
CA HIS A 109 14.26 1.11 23.30
C HIS A 109 14.51 -0.34 22.89
N ALA A 110 15.58 -0.57 22.13
CA ALA A 110 16.00 -1.91 21.72
C ALA A 110 16.28 -2.83 22.91
N GLY A 111 16.68 -2.27 24.06
CA GLY A 111 16.83 -3.02 25.31
C GLY A 111 15.52 -3.62 25.81
N ASP A 112 14.42 -2.87 25.75
CA ASP A 112 13.10 -3.30 26.20
C ASP A 112 12.58 -4.46 25.34
N VAL A 113 12.73 -4.34 24.01
CA VAL A 113 12.34 -5.38 23.05
C VAL A 113 13.14 -6.66 23.29
N LYS A 114 14.45 -6.56 23.46
CA LYS A 114 15.31 -7.73 23.74
C LYS A 114 15.01 -8.38 25.09
N ALA A 115 14.74 -7.59 26.12
CA ALA A 115 14.39 -8.10 27.44
C ALA A 115 13.04 -8.84 27.43
N PHE A 116 12.10 -8.39 26.61
CA PHE A 116 10.83 -9.08 26.39
C PHE A 116 10.99 -10.37 25.55
N ASP A 117 11.71 -10.31 24.43
CA ASP A 117 11.94 -11.45 23.54
C ASP A 117 12.69 -12.60 24.24
N SER A 118 13.59 -12.27 25.17
CA SER A 118 14.31 -13.25 26.00
C SER A 118 13.51 -13.80 27.19
N GLY A 119 12.27 -13.32 27.38
CA GLY A 119 11.41 -13.72 28.51
C GLY A 119 11.79 -13.10 29.86
N GLY A 120 12.76 -12.18 29.90
CA GLY A 120 13.17 -11.47 31.11
C GLY A 120 12.12 -10.46 31.62
N LEU A 121 11.22 -10.00 30.75
CA LEU A 121 10.08 -9.17 31.09
C LEU A 121 8.76 -9.85 30.72
N THR A 122 7.80 -9.85 31.63
CA THR A 122 6.43 -10.26 31.32
C THR A 122 5.71 -9.16 30.54
N LYS A 123 4.69 -9.54 29.75
CA LYS A 123 3.87 -8.58 28.98
C LYS A 123 3.34 -7.44 29.85
N GLN A 124 2.82 -7.76 31.03
CA GLN A 124 2.24 -6.76 31.92
C GLN A 124 3.31 -5.80 32.46
N ARG A 125 4.47 -6.32 32.89
CA ARG A 125 5.57 -5.49 33.38
C ARG A 125 6.11 -4.54 32.32
N LEU A 126 6.24 -5.00 31.07
CA LEU A 126 6.65 -4.14 29.96
C LEU A 126 5.61 -3.04 29.68
N LEU A 127 4.32 -3.38 29.66
CA LEU A 127 3.27 -2.40 29.43
C LEU A 127 3.17 -1.36 30.56
N ASP A 128 3.42 -1.77 31.80
CA ASP A 128 3.39 -0.89 32.96
C ASP A 128 4.63 0.04 32.99
N SER A 129 5.78 -0.42 32.52
CA SER A 129 7.03 0.36 32.52
C SER A 129 7.09 1.44 31.44
N LEU A 130 6.30 1.34 30.37
CA LEU A 130 6.31 2.31 29.26
C LEU A 130 5.41 3.52 29.57
N PRO A 131 5.96 4.73 29.82
CA PRO A 131 5.16 5.91 30.05
C PRO A 131 4.51 6.39 28.74
N ILE A 132 3.28 6.90 28.83
CA ILE A 132 2.68 7.69 27.75
C ILE A 132 2.95 9.17 28.03
N THR A 133 3.69 9.80 27.13
CA THR A 133 3.92 11.24 27.18
C THR A 133 2.89 11.95 26.31
N LYS A 134 2.13 12.88 26.88
CA LYS A 134 1.20 13.71 26.11
C LYS A 134 1.96 14.88 25.49
N GLY A 135 1.85 15.03 24.19
CA GLY A 135 2.44 16.14 23.44
C GLY A 135 1.39 17.10 22.90
N GLY A 136 1.74 18.38 22.86
CA GLY A 136 1.02 19.43 22.14
C GLY A 136 1.93 20.02 21.06
N ALA A 137 1.36 20.55 19.98
CA ALA A 137 2.06 21.04 18.79
C ALA A 137 3.07 22.19 19.06
N GLY A 138 4.22 21.85 19.64
CA GLY A 138 5.47 22.57 19.39
C GLY A 138 6.02 22.10 18.05
N LYS A 139 5.69 22.83 16.97
CA LYS A 139 6.30 22.70 15.62
C LYS A 139 6.58 21.24 15.17
N GLN A 140 5.58 20.36 15.21
CA GLN A 140 5.70 19.03 14.59
C GLN A 140 5.17 19.04 13.16
N THR A 141 5.93 18.39 12.29
CA THR A 141 5.84 18.37 10.83
C THR A 141 4.62 17.59 10.31
N ALA A 142 3.73 18.32 9.61
CA ALA A 142 2.98 17.94 8.42
C ALA A 142 1.85 16.89 8.44
N ILE A 143 1.64 16.05 9.47
CA ILE A 143 0.56 15.02 9.41
C ILE A 143 -0.78 15.53 9.91
N VAL A 144 -0.72 16.47 10.84
CA VAL A 144 -1.83 17.13 11.53
C VAL A 144 -2.75 17.92 10.60
N ASP A 145 -2.26 18.28 9.40
CA ASP A 145 -2.99 19.16 8.50
C ASP A 145 -3.95 18.40 7.56
N ASP A 146 -3.62 17.17 7.18
CA ASP A 146 -4.34 16.48 6.08
C ASP A 146 -5.78 16.07 6.47
N THR A 147 -6.02 15.61 7.70
CA THR A 147 -7.37 15.19 8.14
C THR A 147 -8.27 16.39 8.43
N LYS A 148 -7.72 17.45 9.05
CA LYS A 148 -8.43 18.70 9.31
C LYS A 148 -8.81 19.37 8.00
N PHE A 149 -7.87 19.48 7.08
CA PHE A 149 -8.10 19.94 5.73
C PHE A 149 -9.20 19.14 5.05
N LYS A 150 -9.11 17.80 5.10
CA LYS A 150 -10.11 16.92 4.50
C LYS A 150 -11.54 17.17 4.99
N LEU A 151 -11.68 17.38 6.30
CA LEU A 151 -12.97 17.71 6.92
C LEU A 151 -13.45 19.11 6.55
N MET A 152 -12.53 20.08 6.43
CA MET A 152 -12.86 21.44 6.00
C MET A 152 -13.43 21.46 4.59
N VAL A 153 -12.74 20.86 3.61
CA VAL A 153 -13.22 20.83 2.22
C VAL A 153 -14.54 20.07 2.09
N LYS A 154 -14.71 18.94 2.80
CA LYS A 154 -15.92 18.11 2.73
C LYS A 154 -17.17 18.83 3.25
N ASN A 155 -17.03 19.63 4.31
CA ASN A 155 -18.18 20.25 4.98
C ASN A 155 -18.39 21.72 4.57
N TYR A 156 -17.53 22.27 3.73
CA TYR A 156 -17.64 23.65 3.29
C TYR A 156 -18.90 23.88 2.45
N LYS A 157 -19.49 25.07 2.60
CA LYS A 157 -20.63 25.52 1.80
C LYS A 157 -20.27 26.86 1.18
N VAL A 158 -20.46 26.98 -0.13
CA VAL A 158 -20.24 28.23 -0.86
C VAL A 158 -21.11 29.34 -0.28
N VAL A 159 -20.50 30.48 0.01
CA VAL A 159 -21.21 31.67 0.48
C VAL A 159 -22.13 32.17 -0.62
N GLN A 160 -23.38 32.51 -0.31
CA GLN A 160 -24.31 33.12 -1.29
C GLN A 160 -23.74 34.43 -1.84
N GLY A 161 -24.00 34.73 -3.11
CA GLY A 161 -23.52 35.95 -3.74
C GLY A 161 -23.03 35.73 -5.17
N PHE A 162 -21.97 36.44 -5.55
CA PHE A 162 -21.41 36.46 -6.90
C PHE A 162 -21.04 35.07 -7.42
N GLU A 163 -21.44 34.75 -8.65
CA GLU A 163 -21.10 33.50 -9.37
C GLU A 163 -21.12 32.21 -8.52
N PRO A 164 -22.23 31.90 -7.83
CA PRO A 164 -22.26 30.82 -6.84
C PRO A 164 -22.09 29.45 -7.51
N LYS A 165 -22.51 29.31 -8.77
CA LYS A 165 -22.41 28.06 -9.54
C LYS A 165 -20.96 27.69 -9.88
N ILE A 166 -20.14 28.65 -10.33
CA ILE A 166 -18.73 28.39 -10.67
C ILE A 166 -17.94 28.05 -9.40
N ARG A 167 -18.19 28.78 -8.31
CA ARG A 167 -17.56 28.50 -7.01
C ARG A 167 -17.98 27.14 -6.44
N GLN A 168 -19.24 26.75 -6.61
CA GLN A 168 -19.73 25.41 -6.24
C GLN A 168 -19.04 24.31 -7.07
N ASN A 169 -18.94 24.48 -8.39
CA ASN A 169 -18.21 23.53 -9.24
C ASN A 169 -16.72 23.42 -8.85
N THR A 170 -16.12 24.55 -8.45
CA THR A 170 -14.73 24.59 -7.96
C THR A 170 -14.59 23.77 -6.68
N LEU A 171 -15.47 23.98 -5.69
CA LEU A 171 -15.51 23.21 -4.45
C LEU A 171 -15.67 21.70 -4.73
N GLU A 172 -16.58 21.33 -5.63
CA GLU A 172 -16.76 19.93 -6.03
C GLU A 172 -15.50 19.31 -6.65
N CYS A 173 -14.75 20.07 -7.46
CA CYS A 173 -13.46 19.61 -7.98
C CYS A 173 -12.45 19.37 -6.85
N LEU A 174 -12.34 20.28 -5.89
CA LEU A 174 -11.45 20.14 -4.74
C LEU A 174 -11.82 18.92 -3.88
N GLN A 175 -13.12 18.69 -3.65
CA GLN A 175 -13.61 17.50 -2.97
C GLN A 175 -13.24 16.22 -3.73
N LYS A 176 -13.37 16.19 -5.07
CA LYS A 176 -13.00 15.03 -5.89
C LYS A 176 -11.49 14.76 -5.89
N ILE A 177 -10.65 15.78 -6.05
CA ILE A 177 -9.17 15.68 -5.95
C ILE A 177 -8.80 15.02 -4.62
N GLN A 178 -9.41 15.48 -3.53
CA GLN A 178 -9.17 14.95 -2.20
C GLN A 178 -9.65 13.50 -2.02
N LEU A 179 -10.81 13.14 -2.58
CA LEU A 179 -11.32 11.76 -2.59
C LEU A 179 -10.39 10.81 -3.37
N MET A 180 -9.75 11.32 -4.43
CA MET A 180 -8.73 10.60 -5.20
C MET A 180 -7.37 10.54 -4.48
N GLY A 181 -7.23 11.16 -3.31
CA GLY A 181 -6.02 11.14 -2.51
C GLY A 181 -4.92 12.10 -2.98
N ALA A 182 -5.22 12.96 -3.96
CA ALA A 182 -4.33 14.02 -4.40
C ALA A 182 -4.42 15.24 -3.45
N ASP A 183 -3.37 16.06 -3.44
CA ASP A 183 -3.29 17.25 -2.59
C ASP A 183 -4.07 18.42 -3.20
N ALA A 184 -5.16 18.82 -2.55
CA ALA A 184 -5.99 19.96 -2.97
C ALA A 184 -5.60 21.28 -2.26
N ARG A 185 -4.67 21.25 -1.30
CA ARG A 185 -4.31 22.44 -0.48
C ARG A 185 -3.90 23.66 -1.29
N PRO A 186 -3.06 23.55 -2.34
CA PRO A 186 -2.63 24.73 -3.10
C PRO A 186 -3.80 25.53 -3.69
N LEU A 187 -4.88 24.85 -4.05
CA LEU A 187 -6.06 25.46 -4.66
C LEU A 187 -7.12 25.85 -3.62
N TRP A 188 -7.08 25.22 -2.44
CA TRP A 188 -7.99 25.53 -1.36
C TRP A 188 -7.76 26.90 -0.75
N ASP A 189 -6.49 27.30 -0.57
CA ASP A 189 -6.17 28.61 -0.02
C ASP A 189 -6.62 29.74 -0.98
N GLU A 190 -6.43 29.54 -2.29
CA GLU A 190 -6.98 30.42 -3.34
C GLU A 190 -8.52 30.48 -3.27
N PHE A 191 -9.17 29.32 -3.08
CA PHE A 191 -10.63 29.24 -2.94
C PHE A 191 -11.14 29.97 -1.68
N GLN A 192 -10.51 29.79 -0.53
CA GLN A 192 -10.90 30.48 0.70
C GLN A 192 -10.72 32.00 0.59
N SER A 193 -9.63 32.45 -0.04
CA SER A 193 -9.40 33.86 -0.32
C SER A 193 -10.54 34.45 -1.17
N LEU A 194 -10.93 33.74 -2.24
CA LEU A 194 -12.05 34.12 -3.11
C LEU A 194 -13.37 34.19 -2.33
N GLU A 195 -13.69 33.18 -1.52
CA GLU A 195 -14.91 33.15 -0.71
C GLU A 195 -14.97 34.33 0.30
N ASN A 196 -13.83 34.69 0.89
CA ASN A 196 -13.73 35.84 1.79
C ASN A 196 -13.98 37.16 1.07
N LYS A 197 -13.47 37.33 -0.17
CA LYS A 197 -13.73 38.52 -1.00
C LYS A 197 -15.22 38.64 -1.35
N VAL A 198 -15.86 37.54 -1.75
CA VAL A 198 -17.31 37.52 -2.03
C VAL A 198 -18.11 37.88 -0.78
N LYS A 199 -17.74 37.32 0.38
CA LYS A 199 -18.38 37.64 1.67
C LYS A 199 -18.24 39.12 2.05
N ALA A 200 -17.15 39.77 1.64
CA ALA A 200 -16.92 41.20 1.82
C ALA A 200 -17.68 42.08 0.80
N GLY A 201 -18.42 41.49 -0.15
CA GLY A 201 -19.21 42.21 -1.15
C GLY A 201 -18.42 42.68 -2.37
N LEU A 202 -17.18 42.21 -2.56
CA LEU A 202 -16.38 42.50 -3.75
C LEU A 202 -16.87 41.61 -4.89
N THR A 203 -17.48 42.16 -5.94
CA THR A 203 -18.09 41.36 -7.02
C THR A 203 -17.63 41.73 -8.42
N GLY A 204 -17.31 42.99 -8.71
CA GLY A 204 -17.03 43.47 -10.07
C GLY A 204 -15.75 42.92 -10.73
N GLU A 205 -14.75 42.52 -9.94
CA GLU A 205 -13.43 42.08 -10.46
C GLU A 205 -13.20 40.56 -10.36
N LEU A 206 -14.12 39.83 -9.71
CA LEU A 206 -13.88 38.42 -9.36
C LEU A 206 -14.17 37.44 -10.49
N THR A 207 -14.80 37.84 -11.59
CA THR A 207 -15.14 36.92 -12.70
C THR A 207 -13.89 36.20 -13.23
N GLY A 208 -12.80 36.94 -13.43
CA GLY A 208 -11.53 36.40 -13.91
C GLY A 208 -10.89 35.45 -12.89
N GLU A 209 -10.90 35.82 -11.62
CA GLU A 209 -10.37 34.98 -10.53
C GLU A 209 -11.16 33.67 -10.37
N CYS A 210 -12.50 33.73 -10.38
CA CYS A 210 -13.39 32.56 -10.32
C CYS A 210 -13.11 31.58 -11.46
N ASN A 211 -13.05 32.08 -12.69
CA ASN A 211 -12.82 31.24 -13.87
C ASN A 211 -11.43 30.62 -13.85
N ASN A 212 -10.39 31.41 -13.53
CA ASN A 212 -9.02 30.90 -13.45
C ASN A 212 -8.89 29.79 -12.40
N LEU A 213 -9.43 30.02 -11.19
CA LEU A 213 -9.39 29.02 -10.12
C LEU A 213 -10.15 27.75 -10.50
N TYR A 214 -11.34 27.89 -11.10
CA TYR A 214 -12.09 26.74 -11.59
C TYR A 214 -11.30 25.94 -12.64
N THR A 215 -10.68 26.61 -13.62
CA THR A 215 -9.85 25.94 -14.63
C THR A 215 -8.68 25.18 -14.01
N LYS A 216 -7.97 25.78 -13.03
CA LYS A 216 -6.89 25.11 -12.30
C LYS A 216 -7.41 23.87 -11.54
N ALA A 217 -8.52 24.02 -10.80
CA ALA A 217 -9.12 22.93 -10.05
C ALA A 217 -9.61 21.78 -10.95
N TYR A 218 -10.21 22.11 -12.08
CA TYR A 218 -10.66 21.11 -13.03
C TYR A 218 -9.49 20.36 -13.69
N ALA A 219 -8.41 21.07 -14.06
CA ALA A 219 -7.20 20.45 -14.59
C ALA A 219 -6.52 19.52 -13.57
N ALA A 220 -6.43 19.93 -12.30
CA ALA A 220 -5.90 19.11 -11.22
C ALA A 220 -6.76 17.86 -10.96
N TYR A 221 -8.08 18.01 -11.02
CA TYR A 221 -9.02 16.88 -10.96
C TYR A 221 -8.76 15.86 -12.07
N LEU A 222 -8.67 16.30 -13.33
CA LEU A 222 -8.41 15.40 -14.46
C LEU A 222 -7.05 14.70 -14.34
N ALA A 223 -6.03 15.37 -13.78
CA ALA A 223 -4.74 14.75 -13.53
C ALA A 223 -4.84 13.66 -12.44
N ALA A 224 -5.54 13.93 -11.34
CA ALA A 224 -5.77 12.97 -10.27
C ALA A 224 -6.59 11.76 -10.74
N ASP A 225 -7.60 11.96 -11.59
CA ASP A 225 -8.45 10.90 -12.12
C ASP A 225 -7.67 9.94 -13.04
N LYS A 226 -6.82 10.49 -13.92
CA LYS A 226 -5.91 9.68 -14.76
C LYS A 226 -4.96 8.85 -13.91
N GLN A 227 -4.44 9.42 -12.82
CA GLN A 227 -3.55 8.71 -11.91
C GLN A 227 -4.30 7.61 -11.13
N GLY A 228 -5.50 7.90 -10.64
CA GLY A 228 -6.36 6.94 -9.95
C GLY A 228 -6.73 5.75 -10.84
N THR A 229 -7.14 6.02 -12.08
CA THR A 229 -7.45 4.98 -13.07
C THR A 229 -6.24 4.09 -13.35
N LYS A 230 -5.04 4.67 -13.52
CA LYS A 230 -3.80 3.90 -13.70
C LYS A 230 -3.49 3.01 -12.49
N GLN A 231 -3.71 3.49 -11.28
CA GLN A 231 -3.51 2.70 -10.05
C GLN A 231 -4.53 1.56 -9.92
N ILE A 232 -5.80 1.80 -10.24
CA ILE A 232 -6.85 0.76 -10.22
C ILE A 232 -6.51 -0.34 -11.24
N LEU A 233 -6.14 0.03 -12.46
CA LEU A 233 -5.71 -0.93 -13.48
C LEU A 233 -4.47 -1.72 -13.04
N ALA A 234 -3.49 -1.06 -12.43
CA ALA A 234 -2.30 -1.74 -11.90
C ALA A 234 -2.65 -2.73 -10.78
N LYS A 235 -3.50 -2.36 -9.83
CA LYS A 235 -3.97 -3.26 -8.76
C LYS A 235 -4.78 -4.42 -9.30
N GLN A 236 -5.64 -4.17 -10.30
CA GLN A 236 -6.40 -5.24 -10.94
C GLN A 236 -5.47 -6.20 -11.70
N ALA A 237 -4.43 -5.69 -12.36
CA ALA A 237 -3.41 -6.52 -13.00
C ALA A 237 -2.63 -7.35 -11.96
N GLU A 238 -2.28 -6.77 -10.81
CA GLU A 238 -1.63 -7.47 -9.70
C GLU A 238 -2.53 -8.56 -9.10
N LEU A 239 -3.81 -8.26 -8.86
CA LEU A 239 -4.78 -9.22 -8.37
C LEU A 239 -4.99 -10.37 -9.37
N ASN A 240 -5.09 -10.03 -10.66
CA ASN A 240 -5.15 -11.02 -11.73
C ASN A 240 -3.88 -11.87 -11.75
N ALA A 241 -2.69 -11.29 -11.58
CA ALA A 241 -1.42 -12.00 -11.51
C ALA A 241 -1.33 -12.94 -10.29
N MET A 242 -1.77 -12.50 -9.11
CA MET A 242 -1.83 -13.33 -7.90
C MET A 242 -2.82 -14.49 -8.04
N THR A 243 -4.01 -14.22 -8.58
CA THR A 243 -5.03 -15.25 -8.84
C THR A 243 -4.51 -16.26 -9.86
N SER A 244 -3.82 -15.77 -10.90
CA SER A 244 -3.13 -16.61 -11.88
C SER A 244 -2.08 -17.48 -11.23
N GLN A 245 -1.22 -16.91 -10.38
CA GLN A 245 -0.15 -17.63 -9.71
C GLN A 245 -0.70 -18.73 -8.78
N LYS A 246 -1.80 -18.46 -8.07
CA LYS A 246 -2.47 -19.45 -7.21
C LYS A 246 -3.19 -20.55 -8.01
N ALA A 247 -3.81 -20.21 -9.13
CA ALA A 247 -4.43 -21.21 -10.01
C ALA A 247 -3.36 -22.08 -10.67
N LEU A 248 -2.22 -21.49 -11.04
CA LEU A 248 -1.15 -22.12 -11.80
C LEU A 248 -0.06 -22.78 -10.93
N SER A 249 -0.09 -22.60 -9.60
CA SER A 249 0.67 -23.44 -8.67
C SER A 249 0.14 -24.87 -8.63
N ASN A 250 -1.11 -25.08 -9.05
CA ASN A 250 -1.62 -26.40 -9.36
C ASN A 250 -1.10 -26.78 -10.74
N GLN A 251 0.08 -27.39 -10.79
CA GLN A 251 0.57 -27.98 -12.03
C GLN A 251 -0.48 -28.96 -12.58
N PRO A 252 -0.58 -29.09 -13.91
CA PRO A 252 -1.46 -30.09 -14.52
C PRO A 252 -1.23 -31.45 -13.85
N VAL A 253 -2.29 -32.21 -13.62
CA VAL A 253 -2.13 -33.57 -13.08
C VAL A 253 -1.56 -34.47 -14.19
N TYR A 254 -0.64 -35.39 -13.87
CA TYR A 254 -0.16 -36.38 -14.84
C TYR A 254 -1.34 -37.15 -15.45
N GLY A 255 -1.32 -37.34 -16.77
CA GLY A 255 -2.42 -37.96 -17.51
C GLY A 255 -2.34 -37.70 -19.02
N PRO A 256 -3.43 -37.88 -19.76
CA PRO A 256 -3.46 -37.66 -21.21
C PRO A 256 -2.97 -36.27 -21.60
N MET A 257 -2.20 -36.23 -22.69
CA MET A 257 -1.68 -34.99 -23.30
C MET A 257 -0.96 -34.05 -22.30
N TYR A 258 -0.32 -34.64 -21.28
CA TYR A 258 0.35 -33.88 -20.22
C TYR A 258 1.37 -32.85 -20.75
N PRO A 259 2.25 -33.17 -21.73
CA PRO A 259 3.18 -32.18 -22.27
C PRO A 259 2.49 -30.96 -22.89
N GLN A 260 1.41 -31.18 -23.66
CA GLN A 260 0.63 -30.10 -24.28
C GLN A 260 -0.06 -29.24 -23.22
N ARG A 261 -0.70 -29.86 -22.23
CA ARG A 261 -1.34 -29.14 -21.12
C ARG A 261 -0.33 -28.33 -20.31
N MET A 262 0.86 -28.88 -20.07
CA MET A 262 1.92 -28.18 -19.35
C MET A 262 2.40 -26.94 -20.13
N ARG A 263 2.60 -27.06 -21.44
CA ARG A 263 2.94 -25.92 -22.30
C ARG A 263 1.88 -24.83 -22.26
N LEU A 264 0.60 -25.21 -22.33
CA LEU A 264 -0.53 -24.27 -22.24
C LEU A 264 -0.55 -23.52 -20.91
N ALA A 265 -0.43 -24.25 -19.79
CA ALA A 265 -0.36 -23.64 -18.46
C ALA A 265 0.83 -22.67 -18.33
N GLN A 266 2.02 -23.03 -18.83
CA GLN A 266 3.18 -22.15 -18.84
C GLN A 266 2.94 -20.89 -19.69
N ARG A 267 2.32 -21.02 -20.87
CA ARG A 267 2.03 -19.87 -21.71
C ARG A 267 1.00 -18.94 -21.05
N ILE A 268 -0.02 -19.47 -20.39
CA ILE A 268 -0.97 -18.69 -19.57
C ILE A 268 -0.22 -17.94 -18.47
N GLN A 269 0.74 -18.59 -17.78
CA GLN A 269 1.58 -17.91 -16.77
C GLN A 269 2.38 -16.76 -17.38
N THR A 270 3.00 -16.97 -18.54
CA THR A 270 3.80 -15.92 -19.21
C THR A 270 2.94 -14.73 -19.60
N LEU A 271 1.76 -14.96 -20.17
CA LEU A 271 0.82 -13.88 -20.52
C LEU A 271 0.33 -13.14 -19.28
N ALA A 272 0.00 -13.85 -18.20
CA ALA A 272 -0.41 -13.24 -16.94
C ALA A 272 0.69 -12.32 -16.36
N ARG A 273 1.96 -12.76 -16.41
CA ARG A 273 3.11 -11.98 -15.97
C ARG A 273 3.37 -10.76 -16.86
N ALA A 274 3.01 -10.83 -18.14
CA ALA A 274 3.07 -9.69 -19.05
C ALA A 274 1.92 -8.69 -18.84
N GLY A 275 0.98 -8.96 -17.93
CA GLY A 275 -0.17 -8.09 -17.65
C GLY A 275 -1.33 -8.25 -18.63
N GLU A 276 -1.31 -9.28 -19.47
CA GLU A 276 -2.39 -9.59 -20.41
C GLU A 276 -3.64 -10.10 -19.67
N ASN A 277 -4.82 -9.84 -20.24
CA ASN A 277 -6.07 -10.37 -19.69
C ASN A 277 -6.20 -11.88 -20.03
N VAL A 278 -5.83 -12.74 -19.08
CA VAL A 278 -5.83 -14.20 -19.26
C VAL A 278 -7.06 -14.92 -18.69
N GLN A 279 -8.09 -14.20 -18.22
CA GLN A 279 -9.22 -14.81 -17.49
C GLN A 279 -9.93 -15.88 -18.30
N TRP A 280 -10.18 -15.63 -19.59
CA TRP A 280 -10.81 -16.60 -20.48
C TRP A 280 -9.94 -17.85 -20.67
N TYR A 281 -8.61 -17.67 -20.89
CA TYR A 281 -7.67 -18.79 -21.03
C TYR A 281 -7.64 -19.67 -19.78
N GLN A 282 -7.65 -19.05 -18.60
CA GLN A 282 -7.66 -19.76 -17.33
C GLN A 282 -8.95 -20.55 -17.11
N ALA A 283 -10.10 -19.93 -17.38
CA ALA A 283 -11.39 -20.61 -17.28
C ALA A 283 -11.44 -21.83 -18.22
N MET A 284 -11.03 -21.65 -19.48
CA MET A 284 -10.97 -22.74 -20.45
C MET A 284 -10.04 -23.88 -19.98
N PHE A 285 -8.85 -23.53 -19.48
CA PHE A 285 -7.85 -24.49 -19.03
C PHE A 285 -8.31 -25.28 -17.79
N PHE A 286 -8.69 -24.58 -16.70
CA PHE A 286 -8.96 -25.24 -15.42
C PHE A 286 -10.34 -25.88 -15.34
N ASN A 287 -11.37 -25.28 -15.97
CA ASN A 287 -12.74 -25.78 -15.85
C ASN A 287 -13.06 -26.88 -16.86
N TYR A 288 -12.36 -26.90 -18.01
CA TYR A 288 -12.64 -27.85 -19.09
C TYR A 288 -11.46 -28.79 -19.34
N ILE A 289 -10.29 -28.27 -19.72
CA ILE A 289 -9.14 -29.11 -20.11
C ILE A 289 -8.68 -30.00 -18.94
N GLU A 290 -8.45 -29.43 -17.75
CA GLU A 290 -8.05 -30.23 -16.58
C GLU A 290 -9.15 -31.18 -16.11
N LYS A 291 -10.41 -30.80 -16.29
CA LYS A 291 -11.56 -31.66 -15.97
C LYS A 291 -11.58 -32.90 -16.87
N TYR A 292 -11.48 -32.72 -18.20
CA TYR A 292 -11.46 -33.84 -19.16
C TYR A 292 -10.22 -34.72 -18.99
N ALA A 293 -9.06 -34.13 -18.69
CA ALA A 293 -7.85 -34.90 -18.42
C ALA A 293 -7.98 -35.80 -17.18
N ARG A 294 -8.61 -35.31 -16.10
CA ARG A 294 -8.85 -36.10 -14.88
C ARG A 294 -9.83 -37.25 -15.09
N THR A 295 -10.81 -37.08 -15.98
CA THR A 295 -11.77 -38.13 -16.34
C THR A 295 -11.31 -39.01 -17.51
N ASN A 296 -10.08 -38.80 -18.00
CA ASN A 296 -9.53 -39.51 -19.16
C ASN A 296 -10.39 -39.40 -20.44
N ASP A 297 -11.13 -38.29 -20.59
CA ASP A 297 -12.03 -38.04 -21.73
C ASP A 297 -11.25 -37.40 -22.89
N VAL A 298 -10.49 -38.23 -23.60
CA VAL A 298 -9.58 -37.79 -24.67
C VAL A 298 -10.35 -37.16 -25.85
N ALA A 299 -11.59 -37.60 -26.09
CA ALA A 299 -12.42 -37.12 -27.20
C ALA A 299 -12.78 -35.64 -27.06
N HIS A 300 -13.09 -35.17 -25.85
CA HIS A 300 -13.34 -33.75 -25.57
C HIS A 300 -12.06 -32.98 -25.22
N LEU A 301 -11.05 -33.65 -24.66
CA LEU A 301 -9.78 -33.02 -24.31
C LEU A 301 -9.04 -32.45 -25.52
N LYS A 302 -8.91 -33.24 -26.59
CA LYS A 302 -8.16 -32.87 -27.79
C LYS A 302 -8.70 -31.59 -28.45
N PRO A 303 -10.00 -31.46 -28.78
CA PRO A 303 -10.53 -30.24 -29.38
C PRO A 303 -10.43 -29.03 -28.43
N ALA A 304 -10.62 -29.21 -27.12
CA ALA A 304 -10.48 -28.12 -26.14
C ALA A 304 -9.04 -27.58 -26.08
N ILE A 305 -8.04 -28.47 -26.15
CA ILE A 305 -6.62 -28.08 -26.24
C ILE A 305 -6.37 -27.31 -27.54
N SER A 306 -6.81 -27.82 -28.69
CA SER A 306 -6.61 -27.17 -29.99
C SER A 306 -7.28 -25.80 -30.08
N GLU A 307 -8.49 -25.64 -29.52
CA GLU A 307 -9.17 -24.35 -29.45
C GLU A 307 -8.34 -23.33 -28.65
N LEU A 308 -7.84 -23.75 -27.48
CA LEU A 308 -7.04 -22.89 -26.62
C LEU A 308 -5.69 -22.53 -27.28
N GLU A 309 -5.02 -23.49 -27.92
CA GLU A 309 -3.78 -23.25 -28.69
C GLU A 309 -4.01 -22.21 -29.79
N MET A 310 -5.07 -22.36 -30.58
CA MET A 310 -5.43 -21.44 -31.66
C MET A 310 -5.70 -20.02 -31.12
N LYS A 311 -6.47 -19.90 -30.03
CA LYS A 311 -6.78 -18.60 -29.39
C LYS A 311 -5.57 -17.92 -28.76
N MET A 312 -4.52 -18.70 -28.44
CA MET A 312 -3.25 -18.21 -27.90
C MET A 312 -2.18 -18.02 -28.98
N GLY A 313 -2.49 -18.28 -30.24
CA GLY A 313 -1.55 -18.18 -31.37
C GLY A 313 -0.42 -19.21 -31.31
N LEU A 314 -0.66 -20.38 -30.71
CA LEU A 314 0.30 -21.47 -30.63
C LEU A 314 0.11 -22.43 -31.81
N ALA A 315 1.22 -22.87 -32.42
CA ALA A 315 1.17 -23.94 -33.39
C ALA A 315 0.74 -25.26 -32.71
N PRO A 316 -0.19 -26.03 -33.32
CA PRO A 316 -0.64 -27.30 -32.77
C PRO A 316 0.52 -28.29 -32.69
N MET A 317 0.63 -29.01 -31.57
CA MET A 317 1.57 -30.13 -31.48
C MET A 317 1.04 -31.31 -32.31
N GLN A 318 1.89 -31.82 -33.20
CA GLN A 318 1.65 -33.06 -33.94
C GLN A 318 1.79 -34.28 -33.04
#